data_AF-A0A6I5X9R4-F1
#
_entry.id   AF-A0A6I5X9R4-F1
#
_cell.length_a   1.000
_cell.length_b   1.000
_cell.length_c   1.000
_cell.angle_alpha   90.00
_cell.angle_beta   90.00
_cell.angle_gamma   90.00
#
_symmetry.space_group_name_H-M   'P 1'
#
loop_
_entity.id
_entity.type
_entity.pdbx_description
1 polymer ?
#
loop_
_entity_poly.entity_id
_entity_poly.type
_entity_poly.pdbx_seq_one_letter_code
_entity_poly.pdbx_strand_id
1 'polypeptide(L)'
;MTMPERQAQTRPQASASDSAPAALTMAAEDARALALELAGLRPRQIIDPAALGIVLAPDEAALRVLDVWLRWLVDGQWQPAQRCPALVTDRRLVARLPASGLRSFWWGALVGLTVDLDGGHVILDCGDGHPRALSGVATPILAVAAIAGAYGVQALATHEAIAPLRS
;
A
#
# COMPACT_ATOMS: atom_id res chain seq x y z
N MET A 1 20.56 54.42 -27.28
CA MET A 1 19.99 54.09 -25.96
C MET A 1 20.29 52.62 -25.70
N THR A 2 21.00 52.39 -24.60
CA THR A 2 21.79 51.23 -24.15
C THR A 2 20.98 49.93 -23.98
N MET A 3 21.54 48.78 -24.39
CA MET A 3 21.29 47.44 -23.80
C MET A 3 22.17 47.34 -22.53
N PRO A 4 21.79 46.67 -21.41
CA PRO A 4 21.30 45.27 -21.35
C PRO A 4 20.18 45.04 -20.30
N GLU A 5 19.55 43.87 -20.14
CA GLU A 5 19.88 42.77 -19.22
C GLU A 5 18.89 41.62 -19.52
N ARG A 6 19.28 40.46 -20.07
CA ARG A 6 19.77 39.24 -19.40
C ARG A 6 19.25 38.95 -17.98
N GLN A 7 18.68 37.74 -17.88
CA GLN A 7 18.54 36.84 -16.72
C GLN A 7 17.22 36.86 -15.93
N ALA A 8 16.40 35.85 -16.22
CA ALA A 8 15.78 35.02 -15.18
C ALA A 8 15.60 33.60 -15.75
N GLN A 9 16.72 32.90 -15.89
CA GLN A 9 16.72 31.44 -15.89
C GLN A 9 16.47 31.01 -14.45
N THR A 10 15.25 30.58 -14.15
CA THR A 10 14.99 29.83 -12.91
C THR A 10 14.26 28.55 -13.30
N ARG A 11 15.06 27.57 -13.69
CA ARG A 11 14.66 26.16 -13.61
C ARG A 11 14.96 25.71 -12.18
N PRO A 12 13.97 25.20 -11.44
CA PRO A 12 14.20 24.11 -10.52
C PRO A 12 13.54 22.87 -11.14
N GLN A 13 14.25 22.24 -12.08
CA GLN A 13 13.99 20.85 -12.48
C GLN A 13 15.08 19.98 -11.85
N ALA A 14 14.98 19.80 -10.54
CA ALA A 14 15.64 18.74 -9.80
C ALA A 14 14.75 18.45 -8.60
N SER A 15 14.23 17.21 -8.47
CA SER A 15 13.82 16.54 -7.20
C SER A 15 12.77 15.41 -7.37
N ALA A 16 12.23 15.14 -8.58
CA ALA A 16 11.25 14.07 -8.76
C ALA A 16 11.85 12.71 -9.17
N SER A 17 13.00 12.70 -9.87
CA SER A 17 13.54 11.47 -10.47
C SER A 17 14.49 10.67 -9.58
N ASP A 18 15.18 11.30 -8.62
CA ASP A 18 16.11 10.61 -7.70
C ASP A 18 15.43 10.05 -6.43
N SER A 19 14.23 10.53 -6.12
CA SER A 19 13.49 10.14 -4.90
C SER A 19 12.66 8.86 -5.06
N ALA A 20 12.23 8.54 -6.29
CA ALA A 20 11.43 7.36 -6.58
C ALA A 20 12.17 6.03 -6.32
N PRO A 21 13.45 5.84 -6.74
CA PRO A 21 14.20 4.63 -6.43
C PRO A 21 14.42 4.45 -4.93
N ALA A 22 14.77 5.52 -4.21
CA ALA A 22 14.97 5.46 -2.76
C ALA A 22 13.69 5.10 -2.00
N ALA A 23 12.55 5.67 -2.39
CA ALA A 23 11.27 5.38 -1.77
C ALA A 23 10.82 3.92 -1.96
N LEU A 24 11.09 3.35 -3.14
CA LEU A 24 10.82 1.92 -3.40
C LEU A 24 11.71 1.01 -2.57
N THR A 25 13.01 1.32 -2.43
CA THR A 25 13.92 0.58 -1.55
C THR A 25 13.45 0.63 -0.10
N MET A 26 13.10 1.81 0.41
CA MET A 26 12.57 1.97 1.77
C MET A 26 11.27 1.19 1.99
N ALA A 27 10.36 1.18 1.01
CA ALA A 27 9.12 0.41 1.10
C ALA A 27 9.37 -1.10 1.09
N ALA A 28 10.36 -1.58 0.33
CA ALA A 28 10.76 -2.97 0.36
C ALA A 28 11.40 -3.36 1.71
N GLU A 29 12.23 -2.50 2.29
CA GLU A 29 12.78 -2.69 3.64
C GLU A 29 11.69 -2.72 4.71
N ASP A 30 10.70 -1.82 4.66
CA ASP A 30 9.59 -1.82 5.60
C ASP A 30 8.67 -3.04 5.40
N ALA A 31 8.47 -3.49 4.16
CA ALA A 31 7.74 -4.73 3.90
C ALA A 31 8.45 -5.95 4.50
N ARG A 32 9.79 -6.02 4.42
CA ARG A 32 10.60 -7.05 5.11
C ARG A 32 10.46 -6.95 6.62
N ALA A 33 10.53 -5.74 7.17
CA ALA A 33 10.34 -5.52 8.61
C ALA A 33 8.95 -6.01 9.07
N LEU A 34 7.90 -5.66 8.33
CA LEU A 34 6.54 -6.10 8.58
C LEU A 34 6.41 -7.64 8.55
N ALA A 35 7.03 -8.31 7.57
CA ALA A 35 7.03 -9.76 7.51
C ALA A 35 7.64 -10.40 8.77
N LEU A 36 8.75 -9.85 9.27
CA LEU A 36 9.39 -10.31 10.51
C LEU A 36 8.55 -10.02 11.76
N GLU A 37 7.86 -8.87 11.80
CA GLU A 37 6.92 -8.52 12.88
C GLU A 37 5.74 -9.49 12.94
N LEU A 38 5.16 -9.82 11.78
CA LEU A 38 4.05 -10.78 11.67
C LEU A 38 4.47 -12.20 12.05
N ALA A 39 5.73 -12.57 11.76
CA ALA A 39 6.33 -13.83 12.19
C ALA A 39 6.69 -13.88 13.69
N GLY A 40 6.52 -12.78 14.43
CA GLY A 40 6.91 -12.68 15.85
C GLY A 40 8.43 -12.61 16.07
N LEU A 41 9.21 -12.39 15.00
CA LEU A 41 10.66 -12.28 15.03
C LEU A 41 11.14 -10.84 15.31
N ARG A 42 10.23 -9.87 15.25
CA ARG A 42 10.46 -8.48 15.64
C ARG A 42 9.27 -7.91 16.43
N PRO A 43 9.49 -6.97 17.35
CA PRO A 43 8.42 -6.22 17.99
C PRO A 43 7.60 -5.44 16.97
N ARG A 44 6.27 -5.43 17.11
CA ARG A 44 5.37 -4.65 16.26
C ARG A 44 5.54 -3.15 16.52
N GLN A 45 5.36 -2.35 15.48
CA GLN A 45 5.25 -0.89 15.62
C GLN A 45 3.99 -0.52 16.39
N ILE A 46 4.08 0.54 17.20
CA ILE A 46 2.93 1.10 17.90
C ILE A 46 2.32 2.18 17.01
N ILE A 47 1.08 1.96 16.57
CA ILE A 47 0.32 2.91 15.77
C ILE A 47 -0.97 3.16 16.52
N ASP A 48 -1.29 4.44 16.78
CA ASP A 48 -2.56 4.86 17.37
C ASP A 48 -3.64 5.00 16.28
N PRO A 49 -4.60 4.07 16.19
CA PRO A 49 -5.67 4.14 15.19
C PRO A 49 -6.69 5.24 15.52
N ALA A 50 -6.82 5.62 16.79
CA ALA A 50 -7.76 6.65 17.22
C ALA A 50 -7.33 8.03 16.73
N ALA A 51 -6.02 8.30 16.68
CA ALA A 51 -5.46 9.49 16.04
C ALA A 51 -5.82 9.60 14.54
N LEU A 52 -6.18 8.49 13.89
CA LEU A 52 -6.63 8.42 12.48
C LEU A 52 -8.17 8.43 12.34
N GLY A 53 -8.89 8.50 13.47
CA GLY A 53 -10.34 8.38 13.53
C GLY A 53 -10.85 6.99 13.17
N ILE A 54 -10.05 5.94 13.45
CA ILE A 54 -10.38 4.55 13.16
C ILE A 54 -10.51 3.79 14.48
N VAL A 55 -11.59 3.01 14.61
CA VAL A 55 -11.79 2.08 15.72
C VAL A 55 -11.51 0.66 15.23
N LEU A 56 -10.59 -0.02 15.90
CA LEU A 56 -10.25 -1.40 15.62
C LEU A 56 -11.20 -2.37 16.32
N ALA A 57 -11.39 -3.55 15.73
CA ALA A 57 -12.06 -4.66 16.39
C ALA A 57 -11.23 -5.17 17.60
N PRO A 58 -11.84 -5.89 18.55
CA PRO A 58 -11.08 -6.56 19.60
C PRO A 58 -9.98 -7.44 19.01
N ASP A 59 -8.77 -7.30 19.55
CA ASP A 59 -7.56 -8.00 19.14
C ASP A 59 -7.15 -7.77 17.66
N GLU A 60 -7.64 -6.71 17.02
CA GLU A 60 -7.10 -6.24 15.74
C GLU A 60 -5.93 -5.29 16.01
N ALA A 61 -4.81 -5.53 15.34
CA ALA A 61 -3.60 -4.72 15.48
C ALA A 61 -3.35 -3.88 14.23
N ALA A 62 -3.10 -2.59 14.43
CA ALA A 62 -2.57 -1.72 13.38
C ALA A 62 -1.15 -2.15 13.01
N LEU A 63 -0.88 -2.25 11.71
CA LEU A 63 0.42 -2.67 11.17
C LEU A 63 1.17 -1.50 10.55
N ARG A 64 0.55 -0.77 9.63
CA ARG A 64 1.16 0.39 8.93
C ARG A 64 0.12 1.40 8.47
N VAL A 65 0.53 2.67 8.38
CA VAL A 65 -0.23 3.73 7.70
C VAL A 65 0.37 3.94 6.32
N LEU A 66 -0.45 3.84 5.28
CA LEU A 66 -0.04 3.89 3.88
C LEU A 66 -0.75 5.02 3.13
N ASP A 67 -0.16 5.42 2.01
CA ASP A 67 -0.80 6.22 0.97
C ASP A 67 -0.83 5.38 -0.29
N VAL A 68 -2.03 5.10 -0.79
CA VAL A 68 -2.26 4.19 -1.93
C VAL A 68 -3.16 4.84 -2.96
N TRP A 69 -2.98 4.45 -4.22
CA TRP A 69 -3.90 4.77 -5.30
C TRP A 69 -4.87 3.62 -5.48
N LEU A 70 -6.16 3.88 -5.27
CA LEU A 70 -7.22 2.88 -5.32
C LEU A 70 -8.13 3.11 -6.53
N ARG A 71 -8.43 2.03 -7.25
CA ARG A 71 -9.44 2.00 -8.32
C ARG A 71 -10.22 0.69 -8.31
N TRP A 72 -11.39 0.72 -8.93
CA TRP A 72 -12.30 -0.43 -9.06
C TRP A 72 -12.41 -0.84 -10.51
N LEU A 73 -12.60 -2.13 -10.73
CA LEU A 73 -13.07 -2.65 -12.00
C LEU A 73 -14.61 -2.63 -11.97
N VAL A 74 -15.22 -1.93 -12.94
CA VAL A 74 -16.67 -1.84 -13.11
C VAL A 74 -16.96 -2.12 -14.58
N ASP A 75 -17.83 -3.08 -14.87
CA ASP A 75 -18.18 -3.49 -16.24
C ASP A 75 -16.96 -3.77 -17.12
N GLY A 76 -15.94 -4.41 -16.55
CA GLY A 76 -14.68 -4.73 -17.25
C GLY A 76 -13.75 -3.54 -17.48
N GLN A 77 -14.06 -2.36 -16.94
CA GLN A 77 -13.26 -1.15 -17.09
C GLN A 77 -12.75 -0.63 -15.74
N TRP A 78 -11.43 -0.35 -15.69
CA TRP A 78 -10.81 0.26 -14.52
C TRP A 78 -11.22 1.73 -14.42
N GLN A 79 -11.84 2.07 -13.30
CA GLN A 79 -12.18 3.45 -12.99
C GLN A 79 -10.93 4.28 -12.70
N PRO A 80 -11.00 5.62 -12.78
CA PRO A 80 -9.89 6.49 -12.40
C PRO A 80 -9.41 6.22 -10.97
N ALA A 81 -8.09 6.20 -10.78
CA ALA A 81 -7.51 5.97 -9.47
C ALA A 81 -7.66 7.20 -8.56
N GLN A 82 -7.94 6.93 -7.29
CA GLN A 82 -8.07 7.93 -6.24
C GLN A 82 -6.96 7.73 -5.22
N ARG A 83 -6.28 8.80 -4.85
CA ARG A 83 -5.30 8.77 -3.76
C ARG A 83 -6.03 8.65 -2.42
N CYS A 84 -5.66 7.67 -1.62
CA CYS A 84 -6.34 7.32 -0.38
C CYS A 84 -5.31 7.06 0.73
N PRO A 85 -5.32 7.83 1.83
CA PRO A 85 -4.71 7.39 3.07
C PRO A 85 -5.37 6.11 3.55
N ALA A 86 -4.57 5.15 4.01
CA ALA A 86 -5.06 3.87 4.47
C ALA A 86 -4.33 3.38 5.72
N LEU A 87 -5.05 2.62 6.55
CA LEU A 87 -4.49 1.87 7.66
C LEU A 87 -4.53 0.38 7.30
N VAL A 88 -3.38 -0.27 7.31
CA VAL A 88 -3.27 -1.73 7.22
C VAL A 88 -3.30 -2.29 8.63
N THR A 89 -4.14 -3.29 8.84
CA THR A 89 -4.21 -4.06 10.09
C THR A 89 -3.96 -5.54 9.80
N ASP A 90 -3.83 -6.34 10.85
CA ASP A 90 -3.74 -7.80 10.72
C ASP A 90 -5.06 -8.46 10.27
N ARG A 91 -6.15 -7.69 10.13
CA ARG A 91 -7.46 -8.20 9.67
C ARG A 91 -8.00 -7.56 8.39
N ARG A 92 -7.61 -6.33 8.07
CA ARG A 92 -8.14 -5.58 6.93
C ARG A 92 -7.25 -4.42 6.50
N LEU A 93 -7.53 -3.91 5.30
CA LEU A 93 -7.19 -2.55 4.90
C LEU A 93 -8.36 -1.63 5.22
N VAL A 94 -8.10 -0.51 5.88
CA VAL A 94 -9.08 0.58 6.04
C VAL A 94 -8.62 1.76 5.20
N ALA A 95 -9.27 2.03 4.08
CA ALA A 95 -8.96 3.16 3.21
C ALA A 95 -9.94 4.31 3.41
N ARG A 96 -9.44 5.55 3.41
CA ARG A 96 -10.27 6.75 3.41
C ARG A 96 -10.48 7.23 1.97
N LEU A 97 -11.70 7.04 1.49
CA LEU A 97 -12.11 7.48 0.15
C LEU A 97 -12.58 8.94 0.19
N PRO A 98 -12.17 9.79 -0.78
CA PRO A 98 -12.50 11.21 -0.76
C PRO A 98 -14.00 11.53 -0.67
N ALA A 99 -14.86 10.72 -1.31
CA ALA A 99 -16.30 11.00 -1.40
C ALA A 99 -17.17 10.10 -0.51
N SER A 100 -16.69 8.93 -0.10
CA SER A 100 -17.52 7.90 0.53
C SER A 100 -17.08 7.51 1.94
N GLY A 101 -16.08 8.21 2.48
CA GLY A 101 -15.58 8.02 3.85
C GLY A 101 -14.69 6.78 3.98
N LEU A 102 -14.70 6.16 5.16
CA LEU A 102 -13.90 4.97 5.42
C LEU A 102 -14.53 3.73 4.74
N ARG A 103 -13.67 2.89 4.18
CA ARG A 103 -14.02 1.56 3.66
C ARG A 103 -13.04 0.52 4.19
N SER A 104 -13.57 -0.62 4.62
CA SER A 104 -12.80 -1.77 5.08
C SER A 104 -12.78 -2.85 4.02
N PHE A 105 -11.60 -3.37 3.71
CA PHE A 105 -11.38 -4.53 2.87
C PHE A 105 -10.80 -5.64 3.76
N TRP A 106 -11.65 -6.59 4.14
CA TRP A 106 -11.29 -7.65 5.07
C TRP A 106 -10.49 -8.74 4.38
N TRP A 107 -9.35 -9.15 4.97
CA TRP A 107 -8.50 -10.20 4.41
C TRP A 107 -9.27 -11.53 4.29
N GLY A 108 -10.07 -11.87 5.32
CA GLY A 108 -10.90 -13.07 5.33
C GLY A 108 -12.11 -13.04 4.39
N ALA A 109 -12.37 -11.91 3.72
CA ALA A 109 -13.42 -11.80 2.69
C ALA A 109 -12.84 -11.88 1.27
N LEU A 110 -11.52 -12.00 1.11
CA LEU A 110 -10.90 -12.12 -0.20
C LEU A 110 -11.18 -13.50 -0.80
N VAL A 111 -11.68 -13.50 -2.05
CA VAL A 111 -11.80 -14.70 -2.88
C VAL A 111 -10.69 -14.77 -3.93
N GLY A 112 -9.97 -13.67 -4.14
CA GLY A 112 -8.83 -13.57 -5.04
C GLY A 112 -7.85 -12.49 -4.59
N LEU A 113 -6.57 -12.80 -4.75
CA LEU A 113 -5.46 -11.87 -4.49
C LEU A 113 -4.46 -11.97 -5.63
N THR A 114 -4.22 -10.87 -6.32
CA THR A 114 -3.13 -10.76 -7.31
C THR A 114 -2.12 -9.76 -6.80
N VAL A 115 -0.84 -10.12 -6.80
CA VAL A 115 0.26 -9.25 -6.39
C VAL A 115 1.24 -9.17 -7.55
N ASP A 116 1.51 -7.95 -7.99
CA ASP A 116 2.52 -7.64 -9.00
C ASP A 116 3.42 -6.52 -8.46
N LEU A 117 4.57 -6.91 -7.90
CA LEU A 117 5.52 -5.95 -7.33
C LEU A 117 6.24 -5.13 -8.39
N ASP A 118 6.53 -5.72 -9.55
CA ASP A 118 7.20 -5.04 -10.67
C ASP A 118 6.27 -4.02 -11.33
N GLY A 119 4.99 -4.39 -11.51
CA GLY A 119 3.92 -3.51 -11.94
C GLY A 119 3.38 -2.59 -10.83
N GLY A 120 3.90 -2.69 -9.61
CA GLY A 120 3.59 -1.80 -8.49
C GLY A 120 2.12 -1.77 -8.07
N HIS A 121 1.44 -2.93 -8.08
CA HIS A 121 0.05 -3.03 -7.64
C HIS A 121 -0.34 -4.37 -7.00
N VAL A 122 -1.40 -4.32 -6.17
CA VAL A 122 -2.11 -5.46 -5.61
C VAL A 122 -3.58 -5.36 -6.02
N ILE A 123 -4.18 -6.46 -6.47
CA ILE A 123 -5.61 -6.56 -6.74
C ILE A 123 -6.27 -7.41 -5.66
N LEU A 124 -7.27 -6.81 -5.00
CA LEU A 124 -8.14 -7.46 -4.02
C LEU A 124 -9.48 -7.78 -4.68
N ASP A 125 -9.84 -9.06 -4.73
CA ASP A 125 -11.17 -9.49 -5.13
C ASP A 125 -11.92 -10.04 -3.91
N CYS A 126 -13.06 -9.43 -3.58
CA CYS A 126 -13.91 -9.83 -2.47
C CYS A 126 -15.14 -10.66 -2.92
N GLY A 127 -15.22 -11.03 -4.20
CA GLY A 127 -16.30 -11.84 -4.75
C GLY A 127 -17.61 -11.07 -4.99
N ASP A 128 -17.55 -9.74 -4.93
CA ASP A 128 -18.71 -8.86 -5.16
C ASP A 128 -18.78 -8.32 -6.60
N GLY A 129 -18.01 -8.91 -7.52
CA GLY A 129 -17.95 -8.53 -8.92
C GLY A 129 -17.16 -7.25 -9.21
N HIS A 130 -16.56 -6.63 -8.18
CA HIS A 130 -15.83 -5.36 -8.33
C HIS A 130 -14.42 -5.43 -7.75
N PRO A 131 -13.46 -6.12 -8.39
CA PRO A 131 -12.07 -6.13 -7.96
C PRO A 131 -11.48 -4.73 -7.74
N ARG A 132 -10.59 -4.60 -6.75
CA ARG A 132 -9.94 -3.35 -6.36
C ARG A 132 -8.45 -3.43 -6.61
N ALA A 133 -7.93 -2.55 -7.47
CA ALA A 133 -6.49 -2.40 -7.63
C ALA A 133 -5.98 -1.28 -6.72
N LEU A 134 -4.96 -1.62 -5.93
CA LEU A 134 -4.20 -0.71 -5.08
C LEU A 134 -2.79 -0.61 -5.63
N SER A 135 -2.31 0.60 -5.86
CA SER A 135 -0.97 0.83 -6.40
C SER A 135 -0.24 1.94 -5.68
N GLY A 136 1.07 2.02 -5.94
CA GLY A 136 1.96 3.03 -5.39
C GLY A 136 3.17 2.43 -4.68
N VAL A 137 3.98 3.30 -4.09
CA VAL A 137 5.24 2.92 -3.43
C VAL A 137 5.01 1.91 -2.30
N ALA A 138 3.86 1.96 -1.63
CA ALA A 138 3.50 1.06 -0.53
C ALA A 138 3.09 -0.36 -0.94
N THR A 139 3.11 -0.70 -2.24
CA THR A 139 2.70 -2.01 -2.77
C THR A 139 3.39 -3.19 -2.07
N PRO A 140 4.72 -3.20 -1.82
CA PRO A 140 5.37 -4.31 -1.13
C PRO A 140 4.80 -4.56 0.28
N ILE A 141 4.50 -3.49 1.02
CA ILE A 141 3.97 -3.56 2.38
C ILE A 141 2.55 -4.15 2.35
N LEU A 142 1.73 -3.65 1.42
CA LEU A 142 0.36 -4.15 1.23
C LEU A 142 0.35 -5.62 0.80
N ALA A 143 1.27 -6.03 -0.08
CA ALA A 143 1.40 -7.40 -0.53
C ALA A 143 1.71 -8.35 0.64
N VAL A 144 2.66 -8.00 1.51
CA VAL A 144 2.98 -8.77 2.72
C VAL A 144 1.75 -8.89 3.63
N ALA A 145 1.06 -7.78 3.92
CA ALA A 145 -0.11 -7.82 4.79
C ALA A 145 -1.26 -8.64 4.19
N ALA A 146 -1.54 -8.48 2.89
CA ALA A 146 -2.61 -9.21 2.21
C ALA A 146 -2.30 -10.71 2.13
N ILE A 147 -1.07 -11.11 1.80
CA ILE A 147 -0.66 -12.53 1.77
C ILE A 147 -0.75 -13.15 3.16
N ALA A 148 -0.24 -12.47 4.18
CA ALA A 148 -0.31 -12.96 5.56
C ALA A 148 -1.77 -13.08 6.05
N GLY A 149 -2.61 -12.11 5.71
CA GLY A 149 -4.02 -12.09 6.10
C GLY A 149 -4.87 -13.12 5.35
N ALA A 150 -4.61 -13.36 4.07
CA ALA A 150 -5.38 -14.28 3.22
C ALA A 150 -4.91 -15.74 3.34
N TYR A 151 -3.59 -15.95 3.43
CA TYR A 151 -2.97 -17.29 3.37
C TYR A 151 -2.23 -17.68 4.66
N GLY A 152 -2.20 -16.80 5.66
CA GLY A 152 -1.47 -17.00 6.91
C GLY A 152 -0.01 -16.59 6.82
N VAL A 153 0.60 -16.32 7.98
CA VAL A 153 1.99 -15.84 8.08
C VAL A 153 3.00 -16.82 7.46
N GLN A 154 2.73 -18.13 7.49
CA GLN A 154 3.63 -19.13 6.90
C GLN A 154 3.77 -18.98 5.38
N ALA A 155 2.74 -18.47 4.70
CA ALA A 155 2.80 -18.20 3.26
C ALA A 155 3.87 -17.15 2.92
N LEU A 156 4.27 -16.28 3.87
CA LEU A 156 5.31 -15.29 3.61
C LEU A 156 6.67 -15.90 3.24
N ALA A 157 6.94 -17.13 3.68
CA ALA A 157 8.18 -17.84 3.38
C ALA A 157 8.19 -18.50 1.99
N THR A 158 7.03 -18.77 1.39
CA THR A 158 6.93 -19.57 0.16
C THR A 158 6.25 -18.85 -1.01
N HIS A 159 5.36 -17.90 -0.74
CA HIS A 159 4.57 -17.22 -1.78
C HIS A 159 5.45 -16.51 -2.82
N GLU A 160 5.31 -16.88 -4.10
CA GLU A 160 6.22 -16.45 -5.17
C GLU A 160 6.15 -14.93 -5.43
N ALA A 161 4.95 -14.34 -5.34
CA ALA A 161 4.77 -12.91 -5.62
C ALA A 161 5.55 -11.95 -4.72
N ILE A 162 6.08 -12.43 -3.58
CA ILE A 162 6.95 -11.64 -2.70
C ILE A 162 8.36 -12.24 -2.57
N ALA A 163 8.73 -13.19 -3.44
CA ALA A 163 10.09 -13.72 -3.50
C ALA A 163 11.16 -12.60 -3.63
N PRO A 164 10.96 -11.52 -4.41
CA PRO A 164 11.92 -10.41 -4.49
C PRO A 164 12.19 -9.71 -3.16
N LEU A 165 11.31 -9.84 -2.16
CA LEU A 165 11.49 -9.24 -0.83
C LEU A 165 12.37 -10.09 0.09
N ARG A 166 12.73 -11.32 -0.28
CA ARG A 166 13.52 -12.22 0.58
C ARG A 166 15.02 -12.10 0.40
N SER A 167 15.45 -11.51 -0.72
CA SER A 167 16.86 -11.25 -1.03
C SER A 167 17.37 -9.96 -0.40
#